data_AF-A0A699XEI8-F1
#
_entry.id   AF-A0A699XEI8-F1
#
_cell.length_a   1.000
_cell.length_b   1.000
_cell.length_c   1.000
_cell.angle_alpha   90.00
_cell.angle_beta   90.00
_cell.angle_gamma   90.00
#
_symmetry.space_group_name_H-M   'P 1'
#
loop_
_entity.id
_entity.type
_entity.pdbx_description
1 polymer ?
#
loop_
_entity_poly.entity_id
_entity_poly.type
_entity_poly.pdbx_seq_one_letter_code
_entity_poly.pdbx_strand_id
1 'polypeptide(L)' 'MAGVQIKTLREALGTPKVIRAMPNLPAQIGMGMTAFTSTDEVTRAELVQVQNLLSTTGKTVYVEDESAI' A
#
# COMPACT_ATOMS: atom_id res chain seq x y z
N MET A 1 1.23 4.41 -10.22
CA MET A 1 2.27 3.73 -11.02
C MET A 1 2.00 2.24 -10.90
N ALA A 2 1.39 1.63 -11.91
CA ALA A 2 1.23 0.19 -11.93
C ALA A 2 2.54 -0.47 -12.37
N GLY A 3 2.96 -1.55 -11.70
CA GLY A 3 4.12 -2.35 -12.08
C GLY A 3 5.49 -1.94 -11.48
N VAL A 4 5.56 -0.95 -10.58
CA VAL A 4 6.79 -0.67 -9.83
C VAL A 4 6.83 -1.53 -8.58
N GLN A 5 7.84 -2.39 -8.45
CA GLN A 5 8.02 -3.29 -7.32
C GLN A 5 8.55 -2.55 -6.08
N ILE A 6 8.23 -3.08 -4.89
CA ILE A 6 8.72 -2.60 -3.59
C ILE A 6 10.25 -2.57 -3.59
N LYS A 7 10.90 -3.57 -4.20
CA LYS A 7 12.36 -3.60 -4.33
C LYS A 7 12.90 -2.33 -5.00
N THR A 8 12.30 -1.92 -6.12
CA THR A 8 12.70 -0.71 -6.84
C THR A 8 12.48 0.54 -5.99
N LEU A 9 11.36 0.60 -5.25
CA LEU A 9 11.08 1.72 -4.33
C LEU A 9 12.10 1.80 -3.20
N ARG A 10 12.45 0.67 -2.57
CA ARG A 10 13.46 0.58 -1.50
C ARG A 10 14.82 1.08 -1.97
N GLU A 11 15.26 0.62 -3.14
CA GLU A 11 16.55 1.00 -3.73
C GLU A 11 16.58 2.50 -4.07
N ALA A 12 15.53 3.02 -4.70
CA ALA A 12 15.47 4.42 -5.13
C ALA A 12 15.34 5.40 -3.95
N LEU A 13 14.62 5.02 -2.90
CA LEU A 13 14.36 5.88 -1.73
C LEU A 13 15.37 5.66 -0.59
N GLY A 14 16.19 4.61 -0.64
CA GLY A 14 17.18 4.30 0.39
C GLY A 14 16.56 3.93 1.74
N THR A 15 15.31 3.46 1.76
CA THR A 15 14.59 3.09 2.99
C THR A 15 14.17 1.62 2.96
N PRO A 16 14.33 0.89 4.08
CA PRO A 16 13.81 -0.46 4.20
C PRO A 16 12.30 -0.49 4.43
N LYS A 17 11.71 0.58 4.97
CA LYS A 17 10.27 0.66 5.29
C LYS A 17 9.48 1.20 4.11
N VAL A 18 8.78 0.32 3.41
CA VAL A 18 7.94 0.69 2.27
C VAL A 18 6.57 0.02 2.40
N ILE A 19 5.51 0.81 2.18
CA ILE A 19 4.15 0.31 1.99
C ILE A 19 3.75 0.68 0.56
N ARG A 20 3.40 -0.33 -0.26
CA ARG A 20 2.92 -0.13 -1.62
C ARG A 20 1.40 -0.31 -1.63
N ALA A 21 0.69 0.68 -2.18
CA ALA A 21 -0.75 0.66 -2.33
C ALA A 21 -1.14 0.80 -3.81
N MET A 22 -2.18 0.08 -4.21
CA MET A 22 -2.78 0.13 -5.54
C MET A 22 -4.25 0.50 -5.44
N PRO A 23 -4.56 1.81 -5.46
CA PRO A 23 -5.94 2.27 -5.54
C PRO A 23 -6.49 2.10 -6.95
N ASN A 24 -7.80 2.24 -7.08
CA ASN A 24 -8.50 2.33 -8.36
C ASN A 24 -9.21 3.70 -8.51
N LEU A 25 -9.74 3.96 -9.71
CA LEU A 25 -10.33 5.25 -10.07
C LEU A 25 -11.45 5.74 -9.10
N PRO A 26 -12.37 4.89 -8.61
CA PRO A 26 -13.41 5.32 -7.66
C PRO A 26 -12.90 5.86 -6.31
N ALA A 27 -11.62 5.68 -5.98
CA ALA A 27 -11.02 6.27 -4.79
C ALA A 27 -11.15 7.81 -4.75
N GLN A 28 -11.23 8.45 -5.92
CA GLN A 28 -11.42 9.91 -6.05
C GLN A 28 -12.73 10.42 -5.44
N ILE A 29 -13.73 9.55 -5.30
CA ILE A 29 -15.05 9.86 -4.76
C ILE A 29 -15.37 9.03 -3.50
N GLY A 30 -14.35 8.48 -2.85
CA GLY A 30 -14.49 7.73 -1.59
C GLY A 30 -15.11 6.33 -1.74
N MET A 31 -15.29 5.84 -2.97
CA MET A 31 -15.86 4.51 -3.26
C MET A 31 -14.80 3.55 -3.81
N GLY A 32 -13.53 3.83 -3.56
CA GLY A 32 -12.40 3.06 -4.05
C GLY A 32 -12.26 1.70 -3.40
N MET A 33 -11.39 0.90 -4.01
CA MET A 33 -10.80 -0.26 -3.37
C MET A 33 -9.29 -0.18 -3.54
N THR A 34 -8.56 -0.27 -2.44
CA THR A 34 -7.10 -0.18 -2.42
C THR A 34 -6.53 -1.47 -1.84
N ALA A 35 -5.84 -2.23 -2.68
CA ALA A 35 -5.01 -3.34 -2.21
C ALA A 35 -3.64 -2.78 -1.81
N PHE A 36 -3.07 -3.25 -0.70
CA PHE A 36 -1.76 -2.80 -0.26
C PHE A 36 -0.97 -3.90 0.45
N THR A 37 0.35 -3.77 0.40
CA THR A 37 1.30 -4.65 1.08
C THR A 37 2.47 -3.83 1.64
N SER A 38 3.30 -4.44 2.47
CA SER A 38 4.37 -3.78 3.19
C SER A 38 5.61 -4.66 3.26
N THR A 39 6.76 -4.03 3.42
CA THR A 39 8.00 -4.70 3.83
C THR A 39 7.94 -5.15 5.29
N ASP A 40 8.67 -6.19 5.66
CA ASP A 40 8.72 -6.73 7.03
C ASP A 40 9.21 -5.70 8.08
N GLU A 41 9.98 -4.71 7.66
CA GLU A 41 10.48 -3.64 8.52
C GLU A 41 9.38 -2.66 8.97
N VAL A 42 8.19 -2.69 8.36
CA VAL A 42 7.03 -1.90 8.76
C VAL A 42 6.37 -2.56 9.97
N THR A 43 6.25 -1.80 11.05
CA THR A 43 5.61 -2.29 12.27
C THR A 43 4.09 -2.40 12.09
N ARG A 44 3.45 -3.24 12.90
CA ARG A 44 1.98 -3.37 12.91
C ARG A 44 1.27 -2.03 13.21
N ALA A 45 1.86 -1.18 14.04
CA ALA A 45 1.30 0.14 14.35
C ALA A 45 1.30 1.05 13.12
N GLU A 46 2.42 1.10 12.39
CA GLU A 46 2.55 1.84 11.12
C GLU A 46 1.58 1.29 10.06
N LEU A 47 1.45 -0.04 9.97
CA LEU A 47 0.52 -0.69 9.05
C LEU A 47 -0.94 -0.26 9.31
N VAL A 48 -1.37 -0.27 10.58
CA VAL A 48 -2.72 0.15 10.98
C VAL A 48 -2.95 1.63 10.67
N GLN A 49 -1.95 2.49 10.90
CA GLN A 49 -2.05 3.91 10.55
C GLN A 49 -2.28 4.11 9.05
N VAL A 50 -1.53 3.40 8.21
CA VAL A 50 -1.69 3.50 6.76
C VAL A 50 -2.99 2.85 6.28
N GLN A 51 -3.42 1.74 6.88
CA GLN A 51 -4.73 1.15 6.59
C GLN A 51 -5.86 2.15 6.86
N ASN A 52 -5.82 2.84 8.01
CA ASN A 52 -6.80 3.87 8.35
C ASN A 52 -6.79 5.03 7.34
N LEU A 53 -5.60 5.47 6.92
CA LEU A 53 -5.45 6.50 5.89
C LEU A 53 -6.09 6.06 4.56
N LEU A 54 -5.75 4.87 4.06
CA LEU A 54 -6.28 4.35 2.80
C LEU A 54 -7.79 4.13 2.86
N SER A 55 -8.32 3.73 4.02
CA SER A 55 -9.75 3.47 4.24
C SER A 55 -10.62 4.72 4.12
N THR A 56 -10.04 5.92 4.19
CA THR A 56 -10.78 7.17 3.92
C THR A 56 -11.20 7.30 2.46
N THR A 57 -10.55 6.56 1.55
CA THR A 57 -10.82 6.60 0.10
C THR A 57 -11.71 5.46 -0.40
N GLY A 58 -12.16 4.58 0.51
CA GLY A 58 -12.99 3.42 0.21
C GLY A 58 -12.55 2.18 1.00
N LYS A 59 -12.74 0.99 0.43
CA LYS A 59 -12.36 -0.27 1.08
C LYS A 59 -10.87 -0.53 0.91
N THR A 60 -10.25 -1.17 1.91
CA THR A 60 -8.85 -1.58 1.84
C THR A 60 -8.69 -3.06 2.05
N VAL A 61 -7.74 -3.67 1.34
CA VAL A 61 -7.35 -5.08 1.53
C VAL A 61 -5.85 -5.14 1.70
N TYR A 62 -5.41 -5.71 2.81
CA TYR A 62 -4.02 -6.08 3.00
C TYR A 62 -3.76 -7.44 2.35
N VAL A 63 -2.66 -7.56 1.61
CA VAL A 63 -2.19 -8.83 1.08
C VAL A 63 -0.73 -9.04 1.47
N GLU A 64 -0.38 -10.29 1.75
CA GLU A 64 0.98 -10.66 2.17
C GLU A 64 1.97 -10.58 1.02
N ASP A 65 1.53 -10.96 -0.19
CA ASP A 65 2.39 -11.03 -1.37
C ASP A 65 2.11 -9.84 -2.31
N GLU A 66 3.19 -9.14 -2.71
CA GLU A 66 3.14 -8.04 -3.66
C GLU A 66 2.58 -8.44 -5.04
N SER A 67 2.67 -9.72 -5.42
CA SER A 67 2.08 -10.24 -6.66
C SER A 67 0.55 -10.23 -6.67
N ALA A 68 -0.08 -10.08 -5.51
CA ALA A 68 -1.53 -9.93 -5.38
C ALA A 68 -2.02 -8.47 -5.51
N ILE A 69 -1.12 -7.49 -5.73
CA ILE A 69 -1.47 -6.08 -6.03
C ILE A 69 -1.01 -5.60 -7.41
#